data_AF-A0A5M7CC97-F1
#
_entry.id   AF-A0A5M7CC97-F1
#
_cell.length_a   1.000
_cell.length_b   1.000
_cell.length_c   1.000
_cell.angle_alpha   90.00
_cell.angle_beta   90.00
_cell.angle_gamma   90.00
#
_symmetry.space_group_name_H-M   'P 1'
#
loop_
_entity.id
_entity.type
_entity.pdbx_description
1 polymer ?
#
loop_
_entity_poly.entity_id
_entity_poly.type
_entity_poly.pdbx_seq_one_letter_code
_entity_poly.pdbx_strand_id
1 'polypeptide(L)'
;MRTPLDLHGVTTLLYVAPIPTTLLPRLELDDLVDYVAAMAEGLPVEDRERLEQGLAALVERGGPRFERERYQVARALARAVRANPEPGQGVA
;
A
#
# COMPACT_ATOMS: atom_id res chain seq x y z
N MET A 1 -2.84 -19.67 0.28
CA MET A 1 -3.90 -18.73 0.71
C MET A 1 -3.34 -17.33 0.57
N ARG A 2 -3.96 -16.45 -0.24
CA ARG A 2 -3.60 -15.02 -0.25
C ARG A 2 -4.12 -14.44 1.06
N THR A 3 -3.25 -13.99 1.96
CA THR A 3 -3.68 -13.29 3.16
C THR A 3 -4.15 -11.90 2.75
N PRO A 4 -5.42 -11.53 2.96
CA PRO A 4 -5.91 -10.21 2.59
C PRO A 4 -5.12 -9.13 3.34
N LEU A 5 -4.65 -8.12 2.61
CA LEU A 5 -3.91 -7.01 3.20
C LEU A 5 -4.87 -6.08 3.95
N ASP A 6 -4.49 -5.70 5.16
CA ASP A 6 -5.17 -4.63 5.87
C ASP A 6 -4.76 -3.25 5.33
N LEU A 7 -5.34 -2.19 5.89
CA LEU A 7 -5.03 -0.83 5.45
C LEU A 7 -3.54 -0.48 5.59
N HIS A 8 -2.87 -1.00 6.62
CA HIS A 8 -1.46 -0.72 6.90
C HIS A 8 -0.56 -1.42 5.87
N GLY A 9 -0.85 -2.68 5.54
CA GLY A 9 -0.17 -3.43 4.50
C GLY A 9 -0.29 -2.75 3.13
N VAL A 10 -1.51 -2.36 2.71
CA VAL A 10 -1.71 -1.63 1.45
C VAL A 10 -0.99 -0.28 1.46
N THR A 11 -1.07 0.47 2.57
CA THR A 11 -0.34 1.75 2.73
C THR A 11 1.16 1.54 2.60
N THR A 12 1.69 0.46 3.18
CA THR A 12 3.12 0.12 3.13
C THR A 12 3.58 -0.14 1.71
N LEU A 13 2.86 -0.97 0.96
CA LEU A 13 3.22 -1.31 -0.43
C LEU A 13 3.18 -0.08 -1.36
N LEU A 14 2.18 0.79 -1.18
CA LEU A 14 2.09 2.04 -1.94
C LEU A 14 3.15 3.07 -1.52
N TYR A 15 3.50 3.11 -0.22
CA TYR A 15 4.56 3.99 0.27
C TYR A 15 5.93 3.59 -0.29
N VAL A 16 6.24 2.30 -0.40
CA VAL A 16 7.54 1.84 -0.92
C VAL A 16 7.57 1.70 -2.44
N ALA A 17 6.45 1.95 -3.13
CA ALA A 17 6.37 1.83 -4.58
C ALA A 17 7.46 2.69 -5.28
N PRO A 18 8.14 2.20 -6.31
CA PRO A 18 9.19 2.95 -7.02
C PRO A 18 8.60 4.03 -7.96
N ILE A 19 7.57 4.74 -7.49
CA ILE A 19 6.80 5.74 -8.21
C ILE A 19 6.95 7.06 -7.45
N PRO A 20 7.32 8.17 -8.12
CA PRO A 20 7.41 9.49 -7.49
C PRO A 20 6.10 9.89 -6.80
N THR A 21 6.20 10.57 -5.66
CA THR A 21 5.04 11.04 -4.89
C THR A 21 4.07 11.91 -5.72
N THR A 22 4.60 12.65 -6.69
CA THR A 22 3.80 13.50 -7.60
C THR A 22 3.01 12.72 -8.66
N LEU A 23 3.41 11.48 -8.96
CA LEU A 23 2.77 10.61 -9.95
C LEU A 23 1.84 9.59 -9.31
N LEU A 24 2.12 9.18 -8.08
CA LEU A 24 1.33 8.20 -7.35
C LEU A 24 -0.19 8.50 -7.31
N PRO A 25 -0.66 9.75 -7.08
CA PRO A 25 -2.10 10.05 -7.07
C PRO A 25 -2.72 10.21 -8.47
N ARG A 26 -1.92 10.10 -9.54
CA ARG A 26 -2.37 10.23 -10.93
C ARG A 26 -2.57 8.87 -11.61
N LEU A 27 -2.23 7.79 -10.93
CA LEU A 27 -2.45 6.44 -11.43
C LEU A 27 -3.93 6.10 -11.30
N GLU A 28 -4.41 5.32 -12.25
CA GLU A 28 -5.77 4.78 -12.20
C GLU A 28 -5.91 3.85 -10.99
N LEU A 29 -7.10 3.82 -10.42
CA LEU A 29 -7.34 3.04 -9.21
C LEU A 29 -7.15 1.53 -9.47
N ASP A 30 -7.52 1.05 -10.66
CA ASP A 30 -7.37 -0.35 -11.04
C ASP A 30 -5.88 -0.74 -11.16
N ASP A 31 -5.03 0.13 -11.72
CA ASP A 31 -3.57 -0.09 -11.77
C ASP A 31 -2.97 -0.22 -10.35
N LEU A 32 -3.49 0.57 -9.39
CA LEU A 32 -3.05 0.51 -8.00
C LEU A 32 -3.52 -0.78 -7.31
N VAL A 33 -4.72 -1.27 -7.61
CA VAL A 33 -5.24 -2.56 -7.14
C VAL A 33 -4.35 -3.70 -7.65
N ASP A 34 -4.09 -3.73 -8.96
CA ASP A 34 -3.26 -4.74 -9.62
C ASP A 34 -1.84 -4.74 -9.07
N TYR A 35 -1.24 -3.55 -8.89
CA TYR A 35 0.09 -3.40 -8.30
C TYR A 35 0.13 -3.97 -6.87
N VAL A 36 -0.85 -3.64 -6.04
CA VAL A 36 -0.91 -4.12 -4.65
C VAL A 36 -1.10 -5.63 -4.61
N ALA A 37 -1.95 -6.20 -5.47
CA ALA A 37 -2.16 -7.64 -5.57
C ALA A 37 -0.87 -8.36 -6.00
N ALA A 38 -0.22 -7.89 -7.07
CA ALA A 38 1.02 -8.46 -7.58
C ALA A 38 2.15 -8.42 -6.52
N MET A 39 2.28 -7.30 -5.81
CA MET A 39 3.26 -7.16 -4.73
C MET A 39 2.93 -8.09 -3.55
N ALA A 40 1.65 -8.20 -3.16
CA ALA A 40 1.22 -9.08 -2.08
C ALA A 40 1.48 -10.57 -2.37
N GLU A 41 1.43 -10.96 -3.65
CA GLU A 41 1.69 -12.33 -4.09
C GLU A 41 3.18 -12.66 -4.23
N GLY A 42 3.96 -11.70 -4.72
CA GLY A 42 5.39 -11.89 -4.97
C GLY A 42 6.27 -11.71 -3.72
N LEU A 43 5.75 -11.06 -2.68
CA LEU A 43 6.52 -10.73 -1.47
C LEU A 43 6.37 -11.83 -0.40
N PRO A 44 7.46 -12.44 0.07
CA PRO A 44 7.42 -13.34 1.22
C PRO A 44 6.80 -12.64 2.44
N VAL A 45 6.01 -13.39 3.22
CA VAL A 45 5.30 -12.85 4.40
C VAL A 45 6.26 -12.15 5.37
N GLU A 46 7.44 -12.73 5.60
CA GLU A 46 8.47 -12.16 6.49
C GLU A 46 8.99 -10.80 6.00
N ASP A 47 9.18 -10.65 4.69
CA ASP A 47 9.65 -9.39 4.11
C ASP A 47 8.56 -8.33 4.14
N ARG A 48 7.30 -8.73 3.95
CA ARG A 48 6.15 -7.84 4.14
C ARG A 48 6.07 -7.33 5.58
N GLU A 49 6.16 -8.23 6.55
CA GLU A 49 6.13 -7.87 7.98
C GLU A 49 7.28 -6.90 8.34
N ARG A 50 8.48 -7.14 7.81
CA ARG A 50 9.62 -6.22 7.97
C ARG A 50 9.34 -4.84 7.40
N LEU A 51 8.74 -4.75 6.21
CA LEU A 51 8.36 -3.46 5.61
C LEU A 51 7.30 -2.74 6.45
N GLU A 52 6.28 -3.46 6.92
CA GLU A 52 5.20 -2.90 7.74
C GLU A 52 5.73 -2.38 9.08
N GLN A 53 6.61 -3.14 9.74
CA GLN A 53 7.29 -2.73 10.98
C GLN A 53 8.21 -1.53 10.73
N GLY A 54 8.96 -1.54 9.63
CA GLY A 54 9.84 -0.45 9.24
C GLY A 54 9.09 0.86 9.01
N LEU A 55 7.97 0.81 8.29
CA LEU A 55 7.13 1.99 8.09
C LEU A 55 6.49 2.46 9.40
N ALA A 56 6.00 1.56 10.25
CA ALA A 56 5.46 1.93 11.56
C ALA A 56 6.49 2.68 12.41
N ALA A 57 7.73 2.19 12.45
CA ALA A 57 8.83 2.84 13.16
C ALA A 57 9.20 4.21 12.56
N LEU A 58 9.17 4.36 11.24
CA LEU A 58 9.41 5.64 10.57
C LEU A 58 8.32 6.67 10.89
N VAL A 59 7.05 6.24 10.90
CA VAL A 59 5.91 7.09 11.24
C VAL A 59 5.98 7.55 12.70
N GLU A 60 6.34 6.65 13.63
CA GLU A 60 6.44 6.94 15.06
C GLU A 60 7.60 7.90 15.37
N ARG A 61 8.80 7.62 14.85
CA ARG A 61 10.00 8.41 15.13
C ARG A 61 10.00 9.74 14.39
N GLY A 62 9.39 9.78 13.21
CA GLY A 62 9.56 10.87 12.26
C GLY A 62 11.02 11.03 11.83
N GLY A 63 11.33 12.16 11.18
CA GLY A 63 12.70 12.54 10.81
C GLY A 63 12.93 12.68 9.30
N PRO A 64 14.15 13.04 8.88
CA PRO A 64 14.44 13.48 7.51
C PRO A 64 14.26 12.39 6.44
N ARG A 65 14.22 11.12 6.85
CA ARG A 65 13.96 9.98 5.95
C ARG A 65 12.47 9.63 5.82
N PHE A 66 11.62 10.22 6.65
CA PHE A 66 10.18 9.99 6.60
C PHE A 66 9.51 11.05 5.73
N GLU A 67 9.00 10.62 4.58
CA GLU A 67 8.29 11.49 3.64
C GLU A 67 6.81 11.57 4.02
N ARG A 68 6.46 12.56 4.86
CA ARG A 68 5.10 12.70 5.39
C ARG A 68 4.04 12.86 4.29
N GLU A 69 4.32 13.65 3.27
CA GLU A 69 3.42 13.86 2.13
C GLU A 69 3.14 12.54 1.41
N ARG A 70 4.20 11.80 1.10
CA ARG A 70 4.12 10.48 0.46
C ARG A 70 3.29 9.50 1.28
N TYR A 71 3.49 9.47 2.60
CA TYR A 71 2.70 8.63 3.50
C TYR A 71 1.21 9.00 3.48
N GLN A 72 0.87 10.28 3.44
CA GLN A 72 -0.53 10.72 3.36
C GLN A 72 -1.18 10.33 2.04
N VAL A 73 -0.48 10.50 0.92
CA VAL A 73 -0.95 10.07 -0.40
C VAL A 73 -1.15 8.55 -0.44
N ALA A 74 -0.14 7.78 -0.04
CA ALA A 74 -0.21 6.33 -0.01
C ALA A 74 -1.37 5.82 0.86
N ARG A 75 -1.58 6.42 2.03
CA ARG A 75 -2.68 6.06 2.95
C ARG A 75 -4.05 6.41 2.38
N ALA A 76 -4.18 7.54 1.66
CA ALA A 76 -5.43 7.92 1.01
C ALA A 76 -5.79 6.94 -0.11
N LEU A 77 -4.82 6.60 -0.97
CA LEU A 77 -4.98 5.63 -2.04
C LEU A 77 -5.25 4.23 -1.49
N ALA A 78 -4.60 3.82 -0.40
CA ALA A 78 -4.87 2.54 0.26
C ALA A 78 -6.32 2.41 0.72
N ARG A 79 -6.95 3.52 1.16
CA ARG A 79 -8.40 3.52 1.48
C ARG A 79 -9.25 3.35 0.23
N ALA A 80 -8.88 4.01 -0.88
CA ALA A 80 -9.58 3.88 -2.15
C ALA A 80 -9.48 2.45 -2.70
N VAL A 81 -8.28 1.87 -2.69
CA VAL A 81 -8.02 0.47 -3.10
C VAL A 81 -8.86 -0.50 -2.29
N ARG A 82 -8.93 -0.34 -0.96
CA ARG A 82 -9.77 -1.22 -0.11
C ARG A 82 -11.28 -1.00 -0.26
N ALA A 83 -11.70 0.18 -0.73
CA ALA A 83 -13.10 0.51 -0.98
C ALA A 83 -13.57 0.11 -2.38
N ASN A 84 -12.66 -0.30 -3.27
CA ASN A 84 -12.96 -0.81 -4.60
C ASN A 84 -12.99 -2.34 -4.55
N PRO A 85 -14.15 -2.98 -4.31
CA PRO A 85 -14.25 -4.42 -4.47
C PRO A 85 -13.99 -4.77 -5.93
N GLU A 86 -13.12 -5.74 -6.20
CA GLU A 86 -12.95 -6.24 -7.56
C GLU A 86 -14.33 -6.59 -8.16
N PRO A 87 -14.60 -6.26 -9.42
CA PRO A 87 -15.82 -6.67 -10.11
C PRO A 87 -15.82 -8.21 -10.23
N GLY A 88 -16.35 -8.86 -9.20
CA GLY A 88 -16.28 -10.32 -9.01
C GLY A 88 -16.41 -10.79 -7.55
N GLN A 89 -16.27 -9.91 -6.55
CA GLN A 89 -16.49 -10.24 -5.13
C GLN A 89 -17.88 -9.83 -4.61
N GLY A 90 -18.84 -9.64 -5.52
CA GLY A 90 -20.24 -9.46 -5.17
C GLY A 90 -20.96 -10.81 -4.99
N VAL A 91 -21.56 -10.95 -3.82
CA VAL A 91 -22.64 -11.88 -3.42
C VAL A 91 -22.27 -13.34 -3.12
N ALA A 92 -22.21 -13.66 -1.83
CA ALA A 92 -22.87 -14.83 -1.24
C ALA A 92 -23.51 -14.40 0.09
#